data_AF-A0A820CT04-F1
#
_entry.id   AF-A0A820CT04-F1
#
_cell.length_a   1.000
_cell.length_b   1.000
_cell.length_c   1.000
_cell.angle_alpha   90.00
_cell.angle_beta   90.00
_cell.angle_gamma   90.00
#
_symmetry.space_group_name_H-M   'P 1'
#
loop_
_entity.id
_entity.type
_entity.pdbx_description
1 polymer ?
#
loop_
_entity_poly.entity_id
_entity_poly.type
_entity_poly.pdbx_seq_one_letter_code
_entity_poly.pdbx_strand_id
1 'polypeptide(L)'
;IGGARFDDGAGGDNEVQRTMLELINQLDGFDPRGNIKVLMATNRPDTLDPALIRPGRLDRKVEFNLPELEGRTHIFKIHTKSMSVEKDIRYELLARLCPNSTGAELRSVCTEAGMFAIRARRKIATEKDFIEAINKVIKAYAKFSSTPRYMTYN
;
A
#
# COMPACT_ATOMS: atom_id res chain seq x y z
N ILE A 1 15.36 -8.65 5.60
CA ILE A 1 16.14 -8.25 6.81
C ILE A 1 15.12 -7.97 7.91
N GLY A 2 15.23 -8.65 9.07
CA GLY A 2 14.28 -8.50 10.18
C GLY A 2 13.38 -9.71 10.48
N GLY A 3 13.57 -10.84 9.78
CA GLY A 3 12.80 -12.07 9.98
C GLY A 3 13.06 -12.71 11.36
N ALA A 4 12.07 -13.40 11.92
CA ALA A 4 12.22 -14.17 13.16
C ALA A 4 13.36 -15.20 13.05
N ARG A 5 14.00 -15.50 14.19
CA ARG A 5 15.16 -16.41 14.24
C ARG A 5 14.71 -17.85 13.99
N PHE A 6 15.37 -18.50 13.04
CA PHE A 6 15.31 -19.93 12.82
C PHE A 6 16.74 -20.47 12.77
N ASP A 7 17.00 -21.56 13.48
CA ASP A 7 18.26 -22.29 13.45
C ASP A 7 17.99 -23.66 12.84
N ASP A 8 18.29 -23.80 11.55
CA ASP A 8 18.05 -25.03 10.79
C ASP A 8 19.35 -25.83 10.56
N GLY A 9 20.41 -25.53 11.33
CA GLY A 9 21.72 -26.18 11.24
C GLY A 9 22.52 -25.89 9.96
N ALA A 10 21.86 -25.43 8.90
CA ALA A 10 22.47 -24.87 7.70
C ALA A 10 22.69 -23.36 7.90
N GLY A 11 23.93 -22.94 8.15
CA GLY A 11 24.30 -21.57 8.57
C GLY A 11 24.06 -20.42 7.59
N GLY A 12 23.09 -20.52 6.67
CA GLY A 12 22.78 -19.52 5.66
C GLY A 12 22.12 -18.24 6.21
N ASP A 13 21.35 -18.32 7.31
CA ASP A 13 20.65 -17.16 7.88
C ASP A 13 21.45 -16.38 8.94
N ASN A 14 22.64 -16.87 9.29
CA ASN A 14 23.45 -16.31 10.37
C ASN A 14 23.92 -14.88 10.08
N GLU A 15 24.18 -14.54 8.82
CA GLU A 15 24.62 -13.19 8.43
C GLU A 15 23.46 -12.18 8.45
N VAL A 16 22.27 -12.59 8.00
CA VAL A 16 21.05 -11.78 8.02
C VAL A 16 20.64 -11.49 9.47
N GLN A 17 20.73 -12.50 10.34
CA GLN A 17 20.47 -12.35 11.77
C GLN A 17 21.50 -11.44 12.45
N ARG A 18 22.80 -11.57 12.13
CA ARG A 18 23.85 -10.71 12.68
C ARG A 18 23.64 -9.24 12.32
N THR A 19 23.30 -8.96 11.07
CA THR A 19 23.01 -7.59 10.61
C THR A 19 21.79 -7.00 11.32
N MET A 20 20.77 -7.82 11.59
CA MET A 20 19.58 -7.40 12.33
C MET A 20 19.88 -7.12 13.82
N LEU A 21 20.69 -7.97 14.46
CA LEU A 21 21.09 -7.78 15.85
C LEU A 21 21.90 -6.50 16.02
N GLU A 22 22.77 -6.20 15.06
CA GLU A 22 23.51 -4.93 15.07
C GLU A 22 22.57 -3.73 14.97
N LEU A 23 21.57 -3.79 14.07
CA LEU A 23 20.54 -2.74 13.99
C LEU A 23 19.80 -2.57 15.34
N ILE A 24 19.45 -3.67 15.99
CA ILE A 24 18.82 -3.64 17.32
C ILE A 24 19.72 -2.97 18.37
N ASN A 25 21.01 -3.33 18.40
CA ASN A 25 21.96 -2.75 19.34
C ASN A 25 22.10 -1.24 19.15
N GLN A 26 22.12 -0.76 17.89
CA GLN A 26 22.13 0.66 17.57
C GLN A 26 20.81 1.36 17.90
N LEU A 27 19.68 0.64 17.90
CA LEU A 27 18.38 1.18 18.30
C LEU A 27 18.25 1.34 19.82
N ASP A 28 18.83 0.44 20.60
CA ASP A 28 18.86 0.54 22.06
C ASP A 28 19.90 1.57 22.52
N GLY A 29 21.13 1.48 22.03
CA GLY A 29 22.26 2.33 22.41
C GLY A 29 22.60 2.25 23.91
N PHE A 30 23.88 2.36 24.26
CA PHE A 30 24.28 2.60 25.66
C PHE A 30 24.13 4.09 26.03
N ASP A 31 24.30 4.97 25.05
CA ASP A 31 24.09 6.42 25.16
C ASP A 31 22.78 6.83 24.47
N PRO A 32 22.09 7.87 24.98
CA PRO A 32 20.86 8.36 24.36
C PRO A 32 21.13 8.79 22.90
N ARG A 33 20.41 8.18 21.95
CA ARG A 33 20.50 8.36 20.49
C ARG A 33 20.32 9.78 19.95
N GLY A 34 20.23 10.80 20.81
CA GLY A 34 19.87 12.16 20.43
C GLY A 34 18.45 12.27 19.87
N ASN A 35 18.23 13.18 18.93
CA ASN A 35 16.91 13.43 18.33
C ASN A 35 16.71 12.65 17.01
N ILE A 36 16.93 11.33 17.03
CA ILE A 36 16.73 10.46 15.88
C ILE A 36 15.38 9.76 16.01
N LYS A 37 14.52 9.89 15.00
CA LYS A 37 13.26 9.13 14.87
C LYS A 37 13.42 8.11 13.77
N VAL A 38 13.05 6.86 14.03
CA VAL A 38 13.12 5.77 13.04
C VAL A 38 11.72 5.43 12.59
N LEU A 39 11.51 5.43 11.28
CA LEU A 39 10.28 5.01 10.64
C LEU A 39 10.56 3.74 9.84
N MET A 40 9.79 2.68 10.13
CA MET A 40 9.88 1.39 9.45
C MET A 40 8.55 1.08 8.77
N ALA A 41 8.60 0.41 7.62
CA ALA A 41 7.44 -0.08 6.90
C ALA A 41 7.64 -1.57 6.59
N THR A 42 6.61 -2.38 6.87
CA THR A 42 6.60 -3.82 6.57
C THR A 42 5.25 -4.21 6.00
N ASN A 43 5.25 -5.17 5.08
CA ASN A 43 4.03 -5.81 4.55
C ASN A 43 3.67 -7.10 5.32
N ARG A 44 4.54 -7.53 6.25
CA ARG A 44 4.43 -8.79 7.01
C ARG A 44 4.94 -8.60 8.44
N PRO A 45 4.14 -7.99 9.33
CA PRO A 45 4.55 -7.77 10.71
C PRO A 45 4.70 -9.08 11.50
N ASP A 46 4.01 -10.15 11.07
CA ASP A 46 4.10 -11.52 11.61
C ASP A 46 5.51 -12.12 11.52
N THR A 47 6.26 -11.74 10.48
CA THR A 47 7.62 -12.27 10.26
C THR A 47 8.69 -11.56 11.07
N LEU A 48 8.38 -10.43 11.72
CA LEU A 48 9.38 -9.62 12.40
C LEU A 48 9.89 -10.28 13.69
N ASP A 49 11.18 -10.13 13.99
CA ASP A 49 11.75 -10.54 15.28
C ASP A 49 11.02 -9.81 16.44
N PRO A 50 10.48 -10.53 17.43
CA PRO A 50 9.77 -9.94 18.57
C PRO A 50 10.58 -8.91 19.34
N ALA A 51 11.91 -8.99 19.29
CA ALA A 51 12.80 -8.03 19.92
C ALA A 51 12.66 -6.63 19.29
N LEU A 52 12.41 -6.51 17.98
CA LEU A 52 12.19 -5.20 17.34
C LEU A 52 10.90 -4.52 17.81
N ILE A 53 9.88 -5.32 18.13
CA ILE A 53 8.54 -4.85 18.51
C ILE A 53 8.46 -4.42 19.98
N ARG A 54 9.52 -4.66 20.76
CA ARG A 54 9.56 -4.31 22.18
C ARG A 54 9.49 -2.78 22.38
N PRO A 55 8.73 -2.30 23.40
CA PRO A 55 8.75 -0.91 23.81
C PRO A 55 10.19 -0.41 24.10
N GLY A 56 10.50 0.81 23.69
CA GLY A 56 11.83 1.43 23.68
C GLY A 56 12.49 1.47 22.29
N ARG A 57 12.01 0.65 21.34
CA ARG A 57 12.54 0.58 19.96
C ARG A 57 11.49 1.06 18.95
N LEU A 58 10.46 0.23 18.71
CA LEU A 58 9.33 0.53 17.82
C LEU A 58 8.06 0.77 18.64
N ASP A 59 7.98 1.94 19.26
CA ASP A 59 6.90 2.27 20.21
C ASP A 59 5.53 2.48 19.59
N ARG A 60 5.49 3.01 18.36
CA ARG A 60 4.25 3.41 17.68
C ARG A 60 4.03 2.54 16.46
N LYS A 61 2.91 1.81 16.47
CA LYS A 61 2.40 1.06 15.32
C LYS A 61 1.29 1.87 14.67
N VAL A 62 1.43 2.13 13.37
CA VAL A 62 0.40 2.78 12.55
C VAL A 62 0.01 1.78 11.48
N GLU A 63 -1.25 1.38 11.50
CA GLU A 63 -1.79 0.38 10.59
C GLU A 63 -2.41 1.07 9.36
N PHE A 64 -2.13 0.53 8.18
CA PHE A 64 -2.66 1.03 6.92
C PHE A 64 -3.70 0.06 6.38
N ASN A 65 -4.96 0.40 6.62
CA ASN A 65 -6.11 -0.36 6.15
C ASN A 65 -6.56 0.05 4.75
N LEU A 66 -7.37 -0.81 4.13
CA LEU A 66 -8.02 -0.46 2.88
C LEU A 66 -8.92 0.77 3.07
N PRO A 67 -8.94 1.70 2.10
CA PRO A 67 -9.75 2.90 2.21
C PRO A 67 -11.24 2.57 2.23
N GLU A 68 -11.97 3.19 3.15
CA GLU A 68 -13.43 3.21 3.16
C GLU A 68 -14.00 4.00 1.97
N LEU A 69 -15.33 4.01 1.83
CA LEU A 69 -16.00 4.66 0.70
C LEU A 69 -15.55 6.13 0.52
N GLU A 70 -15.55 6.90 1.60
CA GLU A 70 -15.11 8.31 1.57
C GLU A 70 -13.63 8.44 1.19
N GLY A 71 -12.78 7.57 1.74
CA GLY A 71 -11.35 7.51 1.40
C GLY A 71 -11.12 7.23 -0.08
N ARG A 72 -11.86 6.28 -0.67
CA ARG A 72 -11.80 5.97 -2.11
C ARG A 72 -12.27 7.16 -2.95
N THR A 73 -13.35 7.82 -2.56
CA THR A 73 -13.83 9.05 -3.22
C THR A 73 -12.77 10.15 -3.18
N HIS A 74 -12.07 10.31 -2.05
CA HIS A 74 -11.01 11.31 -1.91
C HIS A 74 -9.80 10.99 -2.80
N ILE A 75 -9.38 9.72 -2.86
CA ILE A 75 -8.29 9.26 -3.73
C ILE A 75 -8.62 9.53 -5.20
N PHE A 76 -9.85 9.27 -5.65
CA PHE A 76 -10.29 9.64 -6.99
C PHE A 76 -10.13 11.14 -7.24
N LYS A 77 -10.64 11.98 -6.34
CA LYS A 77 -10.53 13.45 -6.47
C LYS A 77 -9.08 13.94 -6.55
N ILE A 78 -8.16 13.33 -5.79
CA ILE A 78 -6.74 13.66 -5.84
C ILE A 78 -6.16 13.35 -7.22
N HIS A 79 -6.40 12.14 -7.73
CA HIS A 79 -5.83 11.71 -9.01
C HIS A 79 -6.49 12.34 -10.23
N THR A 80 -7.76 12.72 -10.15
CA THR A 80 -8.44 13.44 -11.24
C THR A 80 -8.14 14.93 -11.27
N LYS A 81 -7.61 15.53 -10.18
CA LYS A 81 -7.28 16.96 -10.13
C LYS A 81 -6.30 17.40 -11.23
N SER A 82 -5.39 16.52 -11.65
CA SER A 82 -4.42 16.78 -12.72
C SER A 82 -4.91 16.33 -14.11
N MET A 83 -6.12 15.78 -14.22
CA MET A 83 -6.67 15.23 -15.44
C MET A 83 -7.75 16.14 -16.04
N SER A 84 -7.86 16.13 -17.37
CA SER A 84 -9.00 16.75 -18.06
C SER A 84 -10.22 15.83 -17.96
N VAL A 85 -11.09 16.13 -17.00
CA VAL A 85 -12.31 15.35 -16.72
C VAL A 85 -13.56 16.19 -16.91
N GLU A 86 -14.66 15.52 -17.22
CA GLU A 86 -15.99 16.13 -17.24
C GLU A 86 -16.37 16.66 -15.84
N LYS A 87 -17.11 17.78 -15.78
CA LYS A 87 -17.45 18.44 -14.52
C LYS A 87 -18.44 17.66 -13.66
N ASP A 88 -19.27 16.85 -14.31
CA ASP A 88 -20.40 16.17 -13.66
C ASP A 88 -20.08 14.71 -13.27
N ILE A 89 -18.79 14.35 -13.17
CA ILE A 89 -18.39 13.00 -12.76
C ILE A 89 -18.73 12.74 -11.29
N ARG A 90 -19.52 11.69 -11.06
CA ARG A 90 -19.95 11.26 -9.73
C ARG A 90 -18.93 10.28 -9.13
N TYR A 91 -17.90 10.81 -8.48
CA TYR A 91 -16.85 9.99 -7.85
C TYR A 91 -17.36 9.06 -6.73
N GLU A 92 -18.44 9.42 -6.05
CA GLU A 92 -19.06 8.55 -5.05
C GLU A 92 -19.61 7.26 -5.68
N LEU A 93 -20.25 7.38 -6.86
CA LEU A 93 -20.73 6.22 -7.60
C LEU A 93 -19.56 5.30 -8.02
N LEU A 94 -18.48 5.89 -8.55
CA LEU A 94 -17.28 5.15 -8.94
C LEU A 94 -16.64 4.44 -7.73
N ALA A 95 -16.58 5.10 -6.57
CA ALA A 95 -16.05 4.53 -5.34
C ALA A 95 -16.87 3.35 -4.79
N ARG A 96 -18.20 3.33 -5.03
CA ARG A 96 -19.07 2.19 -4.71
C ARG A 96 -18.82 0.98 -5.61
N LEU A 97 -18.41 1.22 -6.86
CA LEU A 97 -18.09 0.15 -7.83
C LEU A 97 -16.72 -0.50 -7.58
N CYS A 98 -15.89 0.07 -6.69
CA CYS A 98 -14.55 -0.41 -6.35
C CYS A 98 -14.48 -0.88 -4.88
N PRO A 99 -15.14 -1.99 -4.50
CA PRO A 99 -15.02 -2.53 -3.15
C PRO A 99 -13.60 -3.08 -2.90
N ASN A 100 -13.13 -2.98 -1.66
CA ASN A 100 -11.85 -3.55 -1.18
C ASN A 100 -10.63 -3.20 -2.05
N SER A 101 -10.67 -2.06 -2.74
CA SER A 101 -9.61 -1.66 -3.66
C SER A 101 -8.54 -0.83 -2.95
N THR A 102 -7.28 -1.07 -3.29
CA THR A 102 -6.14 -0.30 -2.80
C THR A 102 -6.05 1.07 -3.50
N GLY A 103 -5.40 2.04 -2.86
CA GLY A 103 -5.14 3.33 -3.52
C GLY A 103 -4.36 3.20 -4.83
N ALA A 104 -3.50 2.19 -4.95
CA ALA A 104 -2.76 1.88 -6.17
C ALA A 104 -3.68 1.43 -7.32
N GLU A 105 -4.68 0.59 -7.03
CA GLU A 105 -5.69 0.17 -8.02
C GLU A 105 -6.55 1.37 -8.45
N LEU A 106 -6.98 2.22 -7.52
CA LEU A 106 -7.75 3.44 -7.84
C LEU A 106 -6.96 4.43 -8.71
N ARG A 107 -5.66 4.59 -8.46
CA ARG A 107 -4.76 5.37 -9.33
C ARG A 107 -4.68 4.75 -10.74
N SER A 108 -4.62 3.43 -10.81
CA SER A 108 -4.56 2.70 -12.08
C SER A 108 -5.86 2.86 -12.87
N VAL A 109 -7.01 2.82 -12.20
CA VAL A 109 -8.33 3.14 -12.80
C VAL A 109 -8.32 4.54 -13.41
N CYS A 110 -7.82 5.56 -12.71
CA CYS A 110 -7.75 6.91 -13.26
C CYS A 110 -6.87 6.97 -14.52
N THR A 111 -5.73 6.27 -14.50
CA THR A 111 -4.80 6.21 -15.64
C THR A 111 -5.45 5.53 -16.85
N GLU A 112 -6.13 4.40 -16.63
CA GLU A 112 -6.84 3.66 -17.67
C GLU A 112 -8.04 4.45 -18.24
N ALA A 113 -8.77 5.18 -17.42
CA ALA A 113 -9.84 6.07 -17.89
C ALA A 113 -9.29 7.13 -18.86
N GLY A 114 -8.13 7.71 -18.54
CA GLY A 114 -7.41 8.61 -19.46
C GLY A 114 -7.01 7.92 -20.77
N MET A 115 -6.55 6.67 -20.71
CA MET A 115 -6.21 5.89 -21.91
C MET A 115 -7.42 5.61 -22.80
N PHE A 116 -8.59 5.33 -22.22
CA PHE A 116 -9.84 5.19 -22.99
C PHE A 116 -10.21 6.49 -23.71
N ALA A 117 -10.10 7.63 -23.03
CA ALA A 117 -10.33 8.93 -23.65
C ALA A 117 -9.37 9.20 -24.82
N ILE A 118 -8.07 8.93 -24.65
CA ILE A 118 -7.05 9.07 -25.69
C ILE A 118 -7.36 8.18 -26.90
N ARG A 119 -7.69 6.90 -26.67
CA ARG A 119 -8.04 5.95 -27.74
C ARG A 119 -9.28 6.38 -28.52
N ALA A 120 -10.24 6.98 -27.84
CA ALA A 120 -11.44 7.56 -28.45
C ALA A 120 -11.19 8.93 -29.11
N ARG A 121 -9.94 9.41 -29.17
CA ARG A 121 -9.54 10.74 -29.68
C ARG A 121 -10.26 11.89 -28.97
N ARG A 122 -10.63 11.71 -27.70
CA ARG A 122 -11.24 12.73 -26.85
C ARG A 122 -10.19 13.40 -25.97
N LYS A 123 -10.36 14.70 -25.72
CA LYS A 123 -9.50 15.48 -24.81
C LYS A 123 -9.95 15.44 -23.35
N ILE A 124 -11.16 14.94 -23.10
CA ILE A 124 -11.81 14.92 -21.79
C ILE A 124 -12.28 13.49 -21.50
N ALA A 125 -11.97 12.99 -20.30
CA ALA A 125 -12.47 11.71 -19.81
C ALA A 125 -13.89 11.88 -19.23
N THR A 126 -14.79 10.97 -19.59
CA THR A 126 -16.19 10.98 -19.16
C THR A 126 -16.46 9.91 -18.10
N GLU A 127 -17.61 9.95 -17.44
CA GLU A 127 -18.00 8.94 -16.45
C GLU A 127 -17.97 7.51 -17.04
N LYS A 128 -18.30 7.36 -18.33
CA LYS A 128 -18.26 6.07 -19.03
C LYS A 128 -16.85 5.49 -19.11
N ASP A 129 -15.83 6.32 -19.36
CA ASP A 129 -14.43 5.86 -19.41
C ASP A 129 -13.97 5.30 -18.06
N PHE A 130 -14.41 5.94 -16.96
CA PHE A 130 -14.11 5.44 -15.62
C PHE A 130 -14.80 4.11 -15.35
N ILE A 131 -16.05 3.93 -15.77
CA ILE A 131 -16.76 2.65 -15.61
C ILE A 131 -16.06 1.53 -16.40
N GLU A 132 -15.63 1.81 -17.64
CA GLU A 132 -14.86 0.86 -18.46
C GLU A 132 -13.49 0.54 -17.82
N ALA A 133 -12.81 1.56 -17.29
CA ALA A 133 -11.55 1.40 -16.57
C ALA A 133 -11.69 0.57 -15.29
N ILE A 134 -12.77 0.78 -14.51
CA ILE A 134 -13.05 -0.02 -13.32
C ILE A 134 -13.28 -1.48 -13.71
N ASN A 135 -14.09 -1.75 -14.73
CA ASN A 135 -14.31 -3.11 -15.20
C ASN A 135 -13.00 -3.78 -15.65
N LYS A 136 -12.14 -3.05 -16.36
CA LYS A 136 -10.84 -3.57 -16.79
C LYS A 136 -9.90 -3.83 -15.61
N VAL A 137 -9.67 -2.84 -14.76
CA VAL A 137 -8.68 -2.92 -13.68
C VAL A 137 -9.19 -3.80 -12.55
N ILE A 138 -10.36 -3.51 -11.99
CA ILE A 138 -10.84 -4.20 -10.80
C ILE A 138 -11.29 -5.62 -11.12
N LYS A 139 -12.07 -5.84 -12.19
CA LYS A 139 -12.57 -7.19 -12.49
C LYS A 139 -11.54 -8.06 -13.22
N ALA A 140 -10.81 -7.52 -14.21
CA ALA A 140 -9.85 -8.34 -14.95
C ALA A 140 -8.56 -8.59 -14.15
N TYR A 141 -8.10 -7.64 -13.33
CA TYR A 141 -6.95 -7.85 -12.46
C TYR A 141 -7.29 -8.43 -11.09
N ALA A 142 -8.56 -8.71 -10.78
CA ALA A 142 -8.95 -9.48 -9.59
C ALA A 142 -8.18 -10.80 -9.49
N LYS A 143 -7.91 -11.47 -10.63
CA LYS A 143 -7.14 -12.72 -10.68
C LYS A 143 -5.69 -12.57 -10.16
N PHE A 144 -5.14 -11.37 -10.24
CA PHE A 144 -3.77 -11.05 -9.81
C PHE A 144 -3.73 -10.19 -8.55
N SER A 145 -4.89 -9.94 -7.93
CA SER A 145 -4.96 -9.09 -6.75
C SER A 145 -4.16 -9.74 -5.61
N SER A 146 -3.18 -8.99 -5.10
CA SER A 146 -2.36 -9.43 -3.98
C SER A 146 -3.06 -9.20 -2.64
N THR A 147 -4.12 -8.38 -2.62
CA THR A 147 -4.82 -7.92 -1.43
C THR A 147 -5.31 -9.07 -0.54
N PRO A 148 -5.99 -10.12 -1.04
CA PRO A 148 -6.47 -11.22 -0.19
C PRO A 148 -5.35 -11.99 0.51
N ARG A 149 -4.18 -12.09 -0.14
CA ARG A 149 -3.02 -12.81 0.42
C ARG A 149 -2.32 -12.01 1.51
N TYR A 150 -2.33 -10.69 1.44
CA TYR A 150 -1.67 -9.84 2.44
C TYR A 150 -2.60 -9.44 3.60
N MET A 151 -3.92 -9.41 3.38
CA MET A 151 -4.91 -9.16 4.42
C MET A 151 -4.92 -10.22 5.55
N THR A 152 -4.29 -11.38 5.36
CA THR A 152 -4.16 -12.37 6.45
C THR A 152 -3.05 -12.02 7.46
N TYR A 153 -2.15 -11.10 7.09
CA TYR A 153 -0.95 -10.78 7.88
C TYR A 153 -0.97 -9.36 8.47
N ASN A 154 -1.80 -8.47 7.93
CA ASN A 154 -2.05 -7.13 8.44
C ASN A 154 -3.26 -7.18 9.38
#